data_AF-A0A518EYR7-F1
#
_entry.id   AF-A0A518EYR7-F1
#
_cell.length_a   1.000
_cell.length_b   1.000
_cell.length_c   1.000
_cell.angle_alpha   90.00
_cell.angle_beta   90.00
_cell.angle_gamma   90.00
#
_symmetry.space_group_name_H-M   'P 1'
#
loop_
_entity.id
_entity.type
_entity.pdbx_description
1 polymer ?
#
loop_
_entity_poly.entity_id
_entity_poly.type
_entity_poly.pdbx_seq_one_letter_code
_entity_poly.pdbx_strand_id
1 'polypeptide(L)'
;MLLALFPLLAGPVASSAPGEPFPLVTTTVKTDDGQFFVQGRQELPRNAKVALLRRAKVEGSAVAGPDGAQEDATIEVSGTLEIKAVTGGKVELRNVWIELTPDCRSLYLSDVRFIGGGGIRPAKGGGSNAEVYMEKVEFLEGASLSLECTDGTVTVSSVHSKAPVSLLGVPRSERADSNASLRVIGCKGGQPGAWRGMMGGLTLSGAKSALVQFSYLEGGLSRFADNGKLSFEGNNVRSGSVEFAYSTTGQFKKATVSGCDFGAKEIAFLAPLDGGKTERVTIKDCWFSSGTEPEAILAGQVYDSTRNAESSAQVSLKKVKDAPVGLGGKAGQE
;
A
#
# COMPACT_ATOMS: atom_id res chain seq x y z
N MET A 1 -6.20 -44.08 33.63
CA MET A 1 -6.71 -43.06 32.69
C MET A 1 -5.90 -43.20 31.40
N LEU A 2 -6.44 -43.91 30.41
CA LEU A 2 -5.74 -44.27 29.16
C LEU A 2 -5.96 -43.15 28.12
N LEU A 3 -4.89 -42.52 27.65
CA LEU A 3 -4.94 -41.59 26.51
C LEU A 3 -4.93 -42.42 25.21
N ALA A 4 -6.03 -42.37 24.46
CA ALA A 4 -6.11 -42.93 23.12
C ALA A 4 -5.55 -41.92 22.10
N LEU A 5 -4.44 -42.27 21.45
CA LEU A 5 -3.94 -41.58 20.26
C LEU A 5 -4.85 -41.95 19.07
N PHE A 6 -5.58 -40.98 18.53
CA PHE A 6 -6.24 -41.14 17.23
C PHE A 6 -5.26 -40.72 16.11
N PRO A 7 -4.98 -41.59 15.11
CA PRO A 7 -4.20 -41.19 13.96
C PRO A 7 -5.05 -40.27 13.08
N LEU A 8 -4.59 -39.04 12.87
CA LEU A 8 -5.10 -38.17 11.82
C LEU A 8 -4.80 -38.82 10.46
N LEU A 9 -5.82 -39.37 9.83
CA LEU A 9 -5.78 -39.80 8.44
C LEU A 9 -5.72 -38.54 7.57
N ALA A 10 -4.52 -38.21 7.07
CA ALA A 10 -4.35 -37.24 6.00
C ALA A 10 -5.06 -37.78 4.76
N GLY A 11 -6.20 -37.17 4.42
CA GLY A 11 -6.90 -37.46 3.17
C GLY A 11 -6.00 -37.17 1.96
N PRO A 12 -6.15 -37.91 0.85
CA PRO A 12 -5.36 -37.68 -0.35
C PRO A 12 -5.60 -36.27 -0.86
N VAL A 13 -4.53 -35.47 -0.93
CA VAL A 13 -4.55 -34.14 -1.56
C VAL A 13 -4.83 -34.39 -3.04
N ALA A 14 -6.01 -33.97 -3.51
CA ALA A 14 -6.36 -34.04 -4.92
C ALA A 14 -5.37 -33.20 -5.72
N SER A 15 -4.47 -33.88 -6.43
CA SER A 15 -3.54 -33.27 -7.37
C SER A 15 -4.35 -32.68 -8.53
N SER A 16 -4.54 -31.35 -8.55
CA SER A 16 -4.97 -30.64 -9.75
C SER A 16 -3.97 -30.90 -10.88
N ALA A 17 -4.44 -30.91 -12.13
CA ALA A 17 -3.58 -31.06 -13.29
C ALA A 17 -2.40 -30.05 -13.22
N PRO A 18 -1.17 -30.47 -13.61
CA PRO A 18 -0.01 -29.58 -13.55
C PRO A 18 -0.25 -28.38 -14.47
N GLY A 19 -0.26 -27.17 -13.91
CA GLY A 19 -0.31 -25.93 -14.69
C GLY A 19 0.93 -25.78 -15.58
N GLU A 20 0.90 -24.80 -16.49
CA GLU A 20 2.05 -24.46 -17.34
C GLU A 20 3.05 -23.57 -16.58
N PRO A 21 4.35 -23.56 -16.92
CA PRO A 21 5.28 -22.58 -16.36
C PRO A 21 4.81 -21.15 -16.67
N PHE A 22 4.99 -20.22 -15.73
CA PHE A 22 4.71 -18.81 -15.99
C PHE A 22 5.56 -18.28 -17.17
N PRO A 23 4.98 -17.55 -18.13
CA PRO A 23 5.71 -17.07 -19.29
C PRO A 23 6.76 -16.02 -18.90
N LEU A 24 8.01 -16.18 -19.38
CA LEU A 24 9.14 -15.27 -19.12
C LEU A 24 9.64 -14.55 -20.38
N VAL A 25 8.97 -14.77 -21.52
CA VAL A 25 9.26 -14.10 -22.80
C VAL A 25 8.07 -13.26 -23.23
N THR A 26 8.28 -12.34 -24.18
CA THR A 26 7.21 -11.49 -24.69
C THR A 26 6.01 -12.31 -25.15
N THR A 27 4.92 -12.24 -24.40
CA THR A 27 3.76 -13.11 -24.57
C THR A 27 2.51 -12.36 -24.15
N THR A 28 1.40 -12.59 -24.86
CA THR A 28 0.08 -12.15 -24.45
C THR A 28 -0.84 -13.37 -24.35
N VAL A 29 -1.25 -13.70 -23.13
CA VAL A 29 -2.16 -14.80 -22.84
C VAL A 29 -3.59 -14.26 -22.80
N LYS A 30 -4.47 -14.86 -23.61
CA LYS A 30 -5.89 -14.49 -23.75
C LYS A 30 -6.84 -15.67 -23.49
N THR A 31 -6.34 -16.76 -22.92
CA THR A 31 -7.15 -17.92 -22.55
C THR A 31 -7.83 -17.66 -21.23
N ASP A 32 -9.12 -17.98 -21.15
CA ASP A 32 -9.85 -17.95 -19.89
C ASP A 32 -9.41 -19.14 -19.02
N ASP A 33 -9.32 -18.90 -17.72
CA ASP A 33 -9.01 -19.90 -16.68
C ASP A 33 -7.63 -20.57 -16.85
N GLY A 34 -6.65 -19.81 -17.36
CA GLY A 34 -5.26 -20.25 -17.46
C GLY A 34 -4.66 -20.64 -16.11
N GLN A 35 -3.91 -21.73 -16.07
CA GLN A 35 -3.25 -22.23 -14.85
C GLN A 35 -1.74 -22.20 -15.06
N PHE A 36 -1.05 -21.39 -14.25
CA PHE A 36 0.38 -21.20 -14.30
C PHE A 36 1.03 -21.54 -12.97
N PHE A 37 2.33 -21.84 -12.99
CA PHE A 37 3.12 -21.95 -11.77
C PHE A 37 4.42 -21.14 -11.84
N VAL A 38 4.88 -20.68 -10.67
CA VAL A 38 6.18 -20.05 -10.45
C VAL A 38 6.93 -20.92 -9.45
N GLN A 39 8.13 -21.36 -9.82
CA GLN A 39 9.01 -22.17 -8.97
C GLN A 39 10.30 -21.38 -8.73
N GLY A 40 10.64 -21.19 -7.45
CA GLY A 40 11.79 -20.38 -7.06
C GLY A 40 11.74 -18.98 -7.66
N ARG A 41 12.91 -18.42 -7.96
CA ARG A 41 13.04 -17.10 -8.57
C ARG A 41 13.08 -17.19 -10.09
N GLN A 42 12.25 -16.39 -10.75
CA GLN A 42 12.13 -16.32 -12.20
C GLN A 42 12.22 -14.87 -12.66
N GLU A 43 13.15 -14.59 -13.56
CA GLU A 43 13.35 -13.24 -14.10
C GLU A 43 12.52 -13.01 -15.37
N LEU A 44 11.75 -11.93 -15.38
CA LEU A 44 11.17 -11.34 -16.57
C LEU A 44 12.12 -10.24 -17.10
N PRO A 45 12.89 -10.52 -18.17
CA PRO A 45 13.99 -9.66 -18.59
C PRO A 45 13.50 -8.32 -19.15
N ARG A 46 14.40 -7.33 -19.17
CA ARG A 46 14.12 -5.93 -19.54
C ARG A 46 13.37 -5.71 -20.86
N ASN A 47 13.59 -6.59 -21.84
CA ASN A 47 12.99 -6.48 -23.18
C ASN A 47 11.74 -7.37 -23.36
N ALA A 48 11.30 -8.06 -22.30
CA ALA A 48 10.10 -8.88 -22.33
C ALA A 48 8.86 -8.10 -21.87
N LYS A 49 7.74 -8.37 -22.52
CA LYS A 49 6.40 -7.95 -22.06
C LYS A 49 5.50 -9.16 -21.88
N VAL A 50 5.09 -9.44 -20.65
CA VAL A 50 4.12 -10.50 -20.35
C VAL A 50 2.79 -9.85 -20.00
N ALA A 51 1.75 -10.25 -20.73
CA ALA A 51 0.39 -9.79 -20.52
C ALA A 51 -0.57 -10.95 -20.28
N LEU A 52 -1.13 -11.07 -19.07
CA LEU A 52 -2.26 -11.95 -18.77
C LEU A 52 -3.54 -11.12 -18.83
N LEU A 53 -4.44 -11.41 -19.78
CA LEU A 53 -5.59 -10.53 -20.08
C LEU A 53 -6.94 -11.08 -19.62
N ARG A 54 -6.97 -12.27 -19.05
CA ARG A 54 -8.18 -13.02 -18.66
C ARG A 54 -8.00 -13.62 -17.27
N ARG A 55 -9.07 -14.22 -16.73
CA ARG A 55 -9.00 -14.96 -15.46
C ARG A 55 -7.90 -16.01 -15.56
N ALA A 56 -7.07 -16.09 -14.53
CA ALA A 56 -5.99 -17.05 -14.45
C ALA A 56 -5.65 -17.31 -12.97
N LYS A 57 -5.01 -18.44 -12.73
CA LYS A 57 -4.43 -18.80 -11.44
C LYS A 57 -2.94 -19.00 -11.64
N VAL A 58 -2.13 -18.30 -10.86
CA VAL A 58 -0.67 -18.48 -10.79
C VAL A 58 -0.33 -18.99 -9.41
N GLU A 59 0.21 -20.19 -9.32
CA GLU A 59 0.59 -20.81 -8.06
C GLU A 59 2.10 -20.76 -7.84
N GLY A 60 2.51 -20.21 -6.71
CA GLY A 60 3.88 -20.26 -6.24
C GLY A 60 4.16 -21.54 -5.50
N SER A 61 5.20 -22.27 -5.93
CA SER A 61 5.78 -23.37 -5.17
C SER A 61 7.16 -22.95 -4.70
N ALA A 62 7.34 -22.90 -3.39
CA ALA A 62 8.66 -22.75 -2.83
C ALA A 62 9.53 -23.95 -3.19
N VAL A 63 10.82 -23.71 -3.41
CA VAL A 63 11.81 -24.74 -3.76
C VAL A 63 12.96 -24.70 -2.76
N ALA A 64 13.69 -25.80 -2.60
CA ALA A 64 14.90 -25.79 -1.80
C ALA A 64 16.00 -25.01 -2.54
N GLY A 65 16.53 -23.98 -1.89
CA GLY A 65 17.64 -23.17 -2.38
C GLY A 65 18.98 -23.90 -2.29
N PRO A 66 20.06 -23.33 -2.87
CA PRO A 66 21.39 -23.96 -2.91
C PRO A 66 22.01 -24.24 -1.54
N ASP A 67 21.62 -23.45 -0.53
CA ASP A 67 22.04 -23.56 0.87
C ASP A 67 21.07 -24.39 1.73
N GLY A 68 20.05 -24.99 1.11
CA GLY A 68 18.98 -25.71 1.80
C GLY A 68 17.91 -24.81 2.42
N ALA A 69 18.01 -23.48 2.30
CA ALA A 69 16.95 -22.58 2.70
C ALA A 69 15.77 -22.65 1.73
N GLN A 70 14.54 -22.46 2.21
CA GLN A 70 13.37 -22.44 1.36
C GLN A 70 13.35 -21.13 0.54
N GLU A 71 13.36 -21.24 -0.78
CA GLU A 71 13.30 -20.12 -1.71
C GLU A 71 11.85 -19.86 -2.14
N ASP A 72 11.40 -18.62 -1.95
CA ASP A 72 10.06 -18.19 -2.33
C ASP A 72 9.85 -18.18 -3.85
N ALA A 73 8.66 -18.55 -4.29
CA ALA A 73 8.22 -18.34 -5.66
C ALA A 73 8.12 -16.84 -5.97
N THR A 74 9.03 -16.34 -6.80
CA THR A 74 9.21 -14.90 -7.05
C THR A 74 9.31 -14.63 -8.55
N ILE A 75 8.57 -13.64 -9.03
CA ILE A 75 8.73 -13.05 -10.35
C ILE A 75 9.53 -11.75 -10.19
N GLU A 76 10.79 -11.75 -10.66
CA GLU A 76 11.65 -10.58 -10.70
C GLU A 76 11.42 -9.84 -12.01
N VAL A 77 10.87 -8.62 -11.95
CA VAL A 77 10.45 -7.87 -13.13
C VAL A 77 11.47 -6.81 -13.47
N SER A 78 12.19 -7.01 -14.58
CA SER A 78 13.01 -5.99 -15.24
C SER A 78 12.31 -5.41 -16.49
N GLY A 79 11.40 -6.17 -17.10
CA GLY A 79 10.65 -5.76 -18.29
C GLY A 79 9.34 -5.04 -17.98
N THR A 80 8.28 -5.45 -18.68
CA THR A 80 6.90 -5.01 -18.44
C THR A 80 6.03 -6.21 -18.06
N LEU A 81 5.35 -6.11 -16.92
CA LEU A 81 4.36 -7.10 -16.48
C LEU A 81 2.97 -6.46 -16.45
N GLU A 82 2.03 -7.05 -17.18
CA GLU A 82 0.64 -6.61 -17.26
C GLU A 82 -0.29 -7.77 -16.89
N ILE A 83 -0.94 -7.71 -15.74
CA ILE A 83 -1.89 -8.74 -15.29
C ILE A 83 -3.24 -8.07 -15.09
N LYS A 84 -4.21 -8.44 -15.92
CA LYS A 84 -5.57 -7.91 -15.85
C LYS A 84 -6.64 -8.89 -16.28
N ALA A 85 -7.81 -8.87 -15.64
CA ALA A 85 -8.95 -9.69 -16.03
C ALA A 85 -9.99 -8.86 -16.82
N VAL A 86 -9.70 -8.52 -18.08
CA VAL A 86 -10.51 -7.53 -18.86
C VAL A 86 -11.96 -7.93 -19.13
N THR A 87 -12.27 -9.23 -19.07
CA THR A 87 -13.61 -9.76 -19.34
C THR A 87 -14.37 -10.18 -18.08
N GLY A 88 -13.90 -9.74 -16.91
CA GLY A 88 -14.49 -10.05 -15.63
C GLY A 88 -13.83 -11.22 -14.92
N GLY A 89 -14.14 -11.35 -13.63
CA GLY A 89 -13.41 -12.23 -12.71
C GLY A 89 -12.11 -11.59 -12.21
N LYS A 90 -11.16 -12.42 -11.76
CA LYS A 90 -9.87 -11.98 -11.25
C LYS A 90 -8.73 -12.89 -11.68
N VAL A 91 -7.52 -12.36 -11.68
CA VAL A 91 -6.29 -13.18 -11.69
C VAL A 91 -5.86 -13.44 -10.26
N GLU A 92 -5.68 -14.69 -9.88
CA GLU A 92 -5.21 -15.10 -8.55
C GLU A 92 -3.72 -15.42 -8.56
N LEU A 93 -2.96 -14.74 -7.71
CA LEU A 93 -1.55 -14.98 -7.44
C LEU A 93 -1.43 -15.60 -6.04
N ARG A 94 -1.18 -16.91 -5.96
CA ARG A 94 -1.17 -17.66 -4.69
C ARG A 94 0.25 -17.98 -4.27
N ASN A 95 0.69 -17.45 -3.11
CA ASN A 95 2.07 -17.60 -2.61
C ASN A 95 3.14 -17.15 -3.63
N VAL A 96 2.84 -16.14 -4.45
CA VAL A 96 3.77 -15.57 -5.43
C VAL A 96 4.17 -14.17 -4.98
N TRP A 97 5.48 -13.89 -5.01
CA TRP A 97 6.02 -12.55 -4.87
C TRP A 97 6.29 -11.91 -6.23
N ILE A 98 6.05 -10.61 -6.33
CA ILE A 98 6.55 -9.76 -7.42
C ILE A 98 7.59 -8.82 -6.84
N GLU A 99 8.78 -8.80 -7.43
CA GLU A 99 9.87 -7.90 -7.08
C GLU A 99 10.21 -7.03 -8.30
N LEU A 100 10.13 -5.70 -8.15
CA LEU A 100 10.44 -4.77 -9.24
C LEU A 100 11.92 -4.39 -9.16
N THR A 101 12.70 -4.79 -10.16
CA THR A 101 14.12 -4.46 -10.21
C THR A 101 14.32 -2.96 -10.50
N PRO A 102 15.52 -2.40 -10.28
CA PRO A 102 15.86 -1.04 -10.68
C PRO A 102 15.69 -0.76 -12.19
N ASP A 103 15.67 -1.79 -13.03
CA ASP A 103 15.50 -1.69 -14.48
C ASP A 103 14.05 -1.88 -14.96
N CYS A 104 13.13 -2.21 -14.04
CA CYS A 104 11.72 -2.45 -14.33
C CYS A 104 11.10 -1.27 -15.07
N ARG A 105 10.49 -1.54 -16.23
CA ARG A 105 9.82 -0.48 -17.01
C ARG A 105 8.45 -0.16 -16.46
N SER A 106 7.62 -1.19 -16.27
CA SER A 106 6.25 -0.99 -15.79
C SER A 106 5.62 -2.25 -15.20
N LEU A 107 4.75 -2.01 -14.22
CA LEU A 107 3.86 -2.99 -13.62
C LEU A 107 2.43 -2.48 -13.74
N TYR A 108 1.56 -3.25 -14.41
CA TYR A 108 0.13 -2.95 -14.49
C TYR A 108 -0.66 -4.13 -13.90
N LEU A 109 -1.38 -3.89 -12.80
CA LEU A 109 -2.26 -4.88 -12.17
C LEU A 109 -3.69 -4.34 -12.14
N SER A 110 -4.65 -5.09 -12.67
CA SER A 110 -6.07 -4.74 -12.61
C SER A 110 -6.94 -5.97 -12.35
N ASP A 111 -7.83 -5.92 -11.35
CA ASP A 111 -8.65 -7.08 -10.96
C ASP A 111 -7.78 -8.31 -10.57
N VAL A 112 -6.76 -8.07 -9.74
CA VAL A 112 -5.80 -9.07 -9.26
C VAL A 112 -6.00 -9.36 -7.78
N ARG A 113 -5.78 -10.61 -7.36
CA ARG A 113 -5.83 -11.01 -5.96
C ARG A 113 -4.57 -11.78 -5.59
N PHE A 114 -3.84 -11.26 -4.61
CA PHE A 114 -2.78 -12.00 -3.92
C PHE A 114 -3.36 -12.77 -2.74
N ILE A 115 -2.99 -14.03 -2.60
CA ILE A 115 -3.50 -14.95 -1.57
C ILE A 115 -2.33 -15.71 -0.95
N GLY A 116 -2.31 -15.82 0.38
CA GLY A 116 -1.28 -16.56 1.11
C GLY A 116 -0.01 -15.72 1.33
N GLY A 117 1.14 -16.38 1.45
CA GLY A 117 2.43 -15.76 1.79
C GLY A 117 3.15 -15.03 0.64
N GLY A 118 2.40 -14.36 -0.25
CA GLY A 118 2.92 -13.64 -1.42
C GLY A 118 2.65 -12.14 -1.38
N GLY A 119 2.77 -11.46 -2.53
CA GLY A 119 2.50 -10.02 -2.63
C GLY A 119 3.48 -9.29 -3.51
N ILE A 120 3.71 -8.02 -3.18
CA ILE A 120 4.73 -7.19 -3.81
C ILE A 120 5.70 -6.74 -2.73
N ARG A 121 7.00 -6.91 -2.97
CA ARG A 121 8.05 -6.50 -2.03
C ARG A 121 9.21 -5.80 -2.75
N PRO A 122 10.05 -5.03 -2.03
CA PRO A 122 11.25 -4.43 -2.61
C PRO A 122 12.18 -5.51 -3.18
N ALA A 123 12.77 -5.23 -4.34
CA ALA A 123 13.79 -6.10 -4.91
C ALA A 123 15.10 -5.96 -4.13
N LYS A 124 15.88 -7.04 -4.06
CA LYS A 124 17.22 -7.02 -3.43
C LYS A 124 18.18 -6.00 -4.08
N GLY A 125 17.95 -5.65 -5.34
CA GLY A 125 18.74 -4.68 -6.10
C GLY A 125 18.46 -3.21 -5.76
N GLY A 126 17.50 -2.91 -4.89
CA GLY A 126 17.12 -1.55 -4.49
C GLY A 126 15.85 -1.04 -5.19
N GLY A 127 15.55 0.25 -4.97
CA GLY A 127 14.31 0.87 -5.41
C GLY A 127 14.16 1.00 -6.93
N SER A 128 12.95 0.71 -7.41
CA SER A 128 12.60 0.70 -8.84
C SER A 128 12.34 2.11 -9.40
N ASN A 129 12.50 2.28 -10.71
CA ASN A 129 12.12 3.48 -11.46
C ASN A 129 10.80 3.29 -12.27
N ALA A 130 10.10 2.18 -12.06
CA ALA A 130 8.97 1.76 -12.86
C ALA A 130 7.76 2.70 -12.78
N GLU A 131 6.96 2.68 -13.84
CA GLU A 131 5.56 3.10 -13.78
C GLU A 131 4.70 1.95 -13.25
N VAL A 132 4.13 2.13 -12.06
CA VAL A 132 3.28 1.15 -11.40
C VAL A 132 1.85 1.65 -11.36
N TYR A 133 0.93 0.86 -11.92
CA TYR A 133 -0.49 1.10 -11.83
C TYR A 133 -1.20 -0.14 -11.28
N MET A 134 -1.89 0.03 -10.16
CA MET A 134 -2.67 -1.02 -9.51
C MET A 134 -4.10 -0.55 -9.33
N GLU A 135 -5.05 -1.29 -9.89
CA GLU A 135 -6.48 -1.02 -9.75
C GLU A 135 -7.23 -2.28 -9.29
N LYS A 136 -8.13 -2.17 -8.31
CA LYS A 136 -8.95 -3.30 -7.81
C LYS A 136 -8.10 -4.52 -7.40
N VAL A 137 -6.96 -4.25 -6.77
CA VAL A 137 -6.05 -5.30 -6.27
C VAL A 137 -6.40 -5.64 -4.82
N GLU A 138 -6.43 -6.93 -4.50
CA GLU A 138 -6.68 -7.45 -3.15
C GLU A 138 -5.46 -8.20 -2.61
N PHE A 139 -5.05 -7.88 -1.38
CA PHE A 139 -4.02 -8.61 -0.63
C PHE A 139 -4.68 -9.35 0.54
N LEU A 140 -4.79 -10.68 0.40
CA LEU A 140 -5.50 -11.56 1.32
C LEU A 140 -4.56 -12.57 2.00
N GLU A 141 -5.00 -13.12 3.13
CA GLU A 141 -4.39 -14.30 3.77
C GLU A 141 -2.87 -14.19 4.02
N GLY A 142 -2.40 -13.03 4.48
CA GLY A 142 -0.97 -12.78 4.76
C GLY A 142 -0.24 -12.07 3.64
N ALA A 143 -0.87 -11.90 2.47
CA ALA A 143 -0.27 -11.16 1.38
C ALA A 143 -0.10 -9.68 1.72
N SER A 144 0.96 -9.06 1.19
CA SER A 144 1.31 -7.67 1.51
C SER A 144 1.81 -6.86 0.32
N LEU A 145 1.85 -5.55 0.51
CA LEU A 145 2.35 -4.58 -0.47
C LEU A 145 3.41 -3.70 0.18
N SER A 146 4.65 -3.87 -0.26
CA SER A 146 5.77 -2.99 0.05
C SER A 146 6.54 -2.66 -1.22
N LEU A 147 6.74 -1.37 -1.49
CA LEU A 147 7.47 -0.91 -2.67
C LEU A 147 8.47 0.17 -2.30
N GLU A 148 9.65 0.10 -2.92
CA GLU A 148 10.67 1.14 -2.89
C GLU A 148 10.88 1.67 -4.30
N CYS A 149 10.89 3.00 -4.43
CA CYS A 149 10.97 3.69 -5.71
C CYS A 149 11.98 4.81 -5.67
N THR A 150 12.89 4.83 -6.64
CA THR A 150 13.86 5.92 -6.84
C THR A 150 13.30 7.02 -7.76
N ASP A 151 12.46 6.64 -8.71
CA ASP A 151 11.81 7.51 -9.70
C ASP A 151 10.43 6.91 -10.09
N GLY A 152 9.81 7.47 -11.13
CA GLY A 152 8.58 6.92 -11.71
C GLY A 152 7.32 7.34 -10.95
N THR A 153 6.23 6.64 -11.22
CA THR A 153 4.93 6.91 -10.59
C THR A 153 4.30 5.62 -10.12
N VAL A 154 3.84 5.59 -8.86
CA VAL A 154 3.04 4.51 -8.31
C VAL A 154 1.63 5.02 -8.08
N THR A 155 0.66 4.46 -8.80
CA THR A 155 -0.77 4.73 -8.60
C THR A 155 -1.47 3.49 -8.08
N VAL A 156 -2.05 3.61 -6.89
CA VAL A 156 -2.79 2.58 -6.18
C VAL A 156 -4.25 3.03 -6.11
N SER A 157 -5.15 2.31 -6.77
CA SER A 157 -6.56 2.64 -6.82
C SER A 157 -7.47 1.47 -6.50
N SER A 158 -8.49 1.71 -5.68
CA SER A 158 -9.44 0.67 -5.25
C SER A 158 -8.74 -0.58 -4.70
N VAL A 159 -7.60 -0.40 -4.01
CA VAL A 159 -6.83 -1.50 -3.44
C VAL A 159 -7.32 -1.81 -2.02
N HIS A 160 -7.29 -3.09 -1.69
CA HIS A 160 -7.68 -3.62 -0.39
C HIS A 160 -6.55 -4.44 0.22
N SER A 161 -6.17 -4.12 1.46
CA SER A 161 -5.12 -4.85 2.16
C SER A 161 -5.43 -4.96 3.65
N LYS A 162 -5.28 -6.18 4.19
CA LYS A 162 -5.26 -6.40 5.65
C LYS A 162 -3.89 -6.15 6.27
N ALA A 163 -2.84 -6.46 5.52
CA ALA A 163 -1.49 -6.14 5.95
C ALA A 163 -1.23 -4.63 5.76
N PRO A 164 -0.29 -4.06 6.54
CA PRO A 164 0.18 -2.70 6.29
C PRO A 164 0.68 -2.55 4.84
N VAL A 165 0.35 -1.40 4.23
CA VAL A 165 0.85 -1.03 2.90
C VAL A 165 1.97 -0.02 3.06
N SER A 166 3.12 -0.26 2.41
CA SER A 166 4.28 0.63 2.46
C SER A 166 4.73 1.03 1.06
N LEU A 167 4.71 2.32 0.74
CA LEU A 167 5.28 2.85 -0.50
C LEU A 167 6.33 3.91 -0.15
N LEU A 168 7.58 3.66 -0.52
CA LEU A 168 8.73 4.46 -0.09
C LEU A 168 9.44 5.04 -1.31
N GLY A 169 9.57 6.36 -1.35
CA GLY A 169 10.56 7.05 -2.16
C GLY A 169 11.93 6.90 -1.50
N VAL A 170 12.88 6.27 -2.18
CA VAL A 170 14.26 6.13 -1.70
C VAL A 170 15.19 7.05 -2.49
N PRO A 171 16.21 7.65 -1.87
CA PRO A 171 17.17 8.50 -2.57
C PRO A 171 17.85 7.75 -3.72
N ARG A 172 18.09 8.46 -4.83
CA ARG A 172 18.84 7.94 -6.00
C ARG A 172 20.34 7.86 -5.74
N SER A 173 20.83 8.71 -4.85
CA SER A 173 22.19 8.70 -4.31
C SER A 173 22.24 9.56 -3.04
N GLU A 174 23.39 9.64 -2.39
CA GLU A 174 23.64 10.57 -1.26
C GLU A 174 23.38 12.04 -1.59
N ARG A 175 23.38 12.41 -2.88
CA ARG A 175 23.22 13.79 -3.36
C ARG A 175 21.92 14.03 -4.12
N ALA A 176 21.11 12.99 -4.31
CA ALA A 176 19.91 13.07 -5.13
C ALA A 176 18.74 12.38 -4.45
N ASP A 177 17.76 13.19 -4.04
CA ASP A 177 16.50 12.71 -3.50
C ASP A 177 15.73 11.85 -4.51
N SER A 178 14.72 11.14 -4.01
CA SER A 178 13.76 10.42 -4.84
C SER A 178 12.99 11.39 -5.73
N ASN A 179 12.78 11.01 -6.99
CA ASN A 179 11.88 11.73 -7.90
C ASN A 179 10.51 11.04 -8.02
N ALA A 180 10.27 9.99 -7.23
CA ALA A 180 9.04 9.19 -7.30
C ALA A 180 7.79 10.00 -6.94
N SER A 181 6.69 9.69 -7.63
CA SER A 181 5.35 10.21 -7.35
C SER A 181 4.44 9.08 -6.85
N LEU A 182 3.93 9.20 -5.63
CA LEU A 182 3.10 8.18 -4.98
C LEU A 182 1.65 8.66 -4.90
N ARG A 183 0.71 7.85 -5.39
CA ARG A 183 -0.72 8.22 -5.46
C ARG A 183 -1.58 7.07 -4.95
N VAL A 184 -2.34 7.30 -3.89
CA VAL A 184 -3.32 6.37 -3.33
C VAL A 184 -4.70 7.01 -3.48
N ILE A 185 -5.55 6.45 -4.35
CA ILE A 185 -6.78 7.12 -4.79
C ILE A 185 -7.97 6.15 -4.74
N GLY A 186 -9.03 6.53 -4.04
CA GLY A 186 -10.29 5.80 -4.13
C GLY A 186 -10.24 4.41 -3.49
N CYS A 187 -9.39 4.19 -2.49
CA CYS A 187 -9.35 2.94 -1.73
C CYS A 187 -10.48 2.92 -0.68
N LYS A 188 -11.73 3.04 -1.14
CA LYS A 188 -12.93 3.37 -0.34
C LYS A 188 -13.57 2.19 0.40
N GLY A 189 -13.19 0.95 0.08
CA GLY A 189 -13.95 -0.24 0.49
C GLY A 189 -15.30 -0.30 -0.20
N GLY A 190 -15.34 -0.89 -1.40
CA GLY A 190 -16.50 -0.82 -2.30
C GLY A 190 -17.45 -2.02 -2.26
N GLN A 191 -17.13 -3.09 -1.52
CA GLN A 191 -17.94 -4.30 -1.49
C GLN A 191 -18.70 -4.43 -0.15
N PRO A 192 -19.99 -4.79 -0.16
CA PRO A 192 -20.69 -5.27 1.03
C PRO A 192 -19.90 -6.45 1.62
N GLY A 193 -19.28 -6.25 2.77
CA GLY A 193 -18.38 -7.20 3.39
C GLY A 193 -17.41 -6.54 4.37
N ALA A 194 -16.68 -7.38 5.11
CA ALA A 194 -15.78 -6.95 6.19
C ALA A 194 -14.45 -6.33 5.71
N TRP A 195 -14.14 -6.36 4.41
CA TRP A 195 -12.83 -5.98 3.88
C TRP A 195 -12.90 -4.63 3.18
N ARG A 196 -12.23 -3.60 3.73
CA ARG A 196 -12.34 -2.21 3.26
C ARG A 196 -10.99 -1.49 3.30
N GLY A 197 -10.64 -0.83 2.19
CA GLY A 197 -9.47 0.06 2.10
C GLY A 197 -8.16 -0.55 2.61
N MET A 198 -7.38 0.26 3.32
CA MET A 198 -6.07 -0.11 3.88
C MET A 198 -6.23 -0.43 5.38
N MET A 199 -6.67 -1.66 5.68
CA MET A 199 -7.00 -2.06 7.05
C MET A 199 -5.78 -2.21 7.95
N GLY A 200 -4.62 -2.53 7.39
CA GLY A 200 -3.37 -2.65 8.13
C GLY A 200 -2.65 -1.32 8.36
N GLY A 201 -3.17 -0.22 7.82
CA GLY A 201 -2.49 1.07 7.78
C GLY A 201 -1.75 1.33 6.47
N LEU A 202 -1.31 2.57 6.32
CA LEU A 202 -0.62 3.06 5.13
C LEU A 202 0.61 3.87 5.54
N THR A 203 1.76 3.51 4.97
CA THR A 203 3.00 4.28 5.08
C THR A 203 3.38 4.82 3.71
N LEU A 204 3.50 6.14 3.59
CA LEU A 204 4.10 6.82 2.43
C LEU A 204 5.27 7.67 2.90
N SER A 205 6.47 7.42 2.38
CA SER A 205 7.66 8.16 2.82
C SER A 205 8.55 8.61 1.67
N GLY A 206 9.28 9.72 1.84
CA GLY A 206 10.45 10.07 1.03
C GLY A 206 10.20 10.36 -0.45
N ALA A 207 8.94 10.49 -0.89
CA ALA A 207 8.61 10.77 -2.28
C ALA A 207 8.70 12.26 -2.60
N LYS A 208 8.97 12.59 -3.86
CA LYS A 208 8.90 13.99 -4.34
C LYS A 208 7.50 14.55 -4.18
N SER A 209 6.48 13.74 -4.45
CA SER A 209 5.09 14.07 -4.19
C SER A 209 4.29 12.83 -3.78
N ALA A 210 3.41 13.03 -2.80
CA ALA A 210 2.43 12.05 -2.34
C ALA A 210 1.01 12.63 -2.45
N LEU A 211 0.09 11.84 -2.97
CA LEU A 211 -1.34 12.13 -3.00
C LEU A 211 -2.09 10.97 -2.34
N VAL A 212 -2.88 11.27 -1.32
CA VAL A 212 -3.80 10.31 -0.69
C VAL A 212 -5.18 10.91 -0.74
N GLN A 213 -6.02 10.34 -1.60
CA GLN A 213 -7.33 10.89 -1.88
C GLN A 213 -8.42 9.84 -1.77
N PHE A 214 -9.53 10.24 -1.15
CA PHE A 214 -10.76 9.45 -1.12
C PHE A 214 -10.55 8.01 -0.67
N SER A 215 -9.72 7.80 0.36
CA SER A 215 -9.31 6.48 0.82
C SER A 215 -9.78 6.22 2.25
N TYR A 216 -10.06 4.95 2.54
CA TYR A 216 -10.35 4.45 3.87
C TYR A 216 -9.06 3.90 4.49
N LEU A 217 -8.62 4.49 5.59
CA LEU A 217 -7.39 4.15 6.29
C LEU A 217 -7.73 3.63 7.68
N GLU A 218 -7.26 2.44 8.03
CA GLU A 218 -7.45 1.85 9.35
C GLU A 218 -6.09 1.36 9.91
N GLY A 219 -6.12 0.41 10.83
CA GLY A 219 -4.91 -0.19 11.42
C GLY A 219 -4.38 0.59 12.61
N GLY A 220 -3.25 0.16 13.15
CA GLY A 220 -2.62 0.84 14.28
C GLY A 220 -2.10 2.23 13.91
N LEU A 221 -1.47 2.34 12.73
CA LEU A 221 -0.74 3.54 12.29
C LEU A 221 -0.96 3.78 10.80
N SER A 222 -1.13 5.04 10.42
CA SER A 222 -0.88 5.50 9.04
C SER A 222 0.07 6.68 9.07
N ARG A 223 1.16 6.60 8.30
CA ARG A 223 2.29 7.53 8.40
C ARG A 223 2.66 8.14 7.04
N PHE A 224 2.82 9.45 7.03
CA PHE A 224 3.19 10.25 5.88
C PHE A 224 4.45 11.05 6.21
N ALA A 225 5.62 10.53 5.84
CA ALA A 225 6.91 11.08 6.27
C ALA A 225 7.74 11.64 5.11
N ASP A 226 8.38 12.79 5.29
CA ASP A 226 9.41 13.30 4.36
C ASP A 226 8.98 13.38 2.89
N ASN A 227 7.69 13.62 2.64
CA ASN A 227 7.16 13.76 1.28
C ASN A 227 7.29 15.22 0.82
N GLY A 228 8.01 15.46 -0.29
CA GLY A 228 8.33 16.81 -0.78
C GLY A 228 7.10 17.69 -1.01
N LYS A 229 6.00 17.11 -1.50
CA LYS A 229 4.65 17.70 -1.51
C LYS A 229 3.66 16.64 -1.06
N LEU A 230 2.75 16.97 -0.15
CA LEU A 230 1.71 16.05 0.30
C LEU A 230 0.32 16.67 0.07
N SER A 231 -0.56 15.93 -0.60
CA SER A 231 -1.99 16.24 -0.64
C SER A 231 -2.77 15.08 -0.01
N PHE A 232 -3.42 15.38 1.12
CA PHE A 232 -4.19 14.43 1.91
C PHE A 232 -5.64 14.90 1.97
N GLU A 233 -6.49 14.33 1.11
CA GLU A 233 -7.79 14.92 0.78
C GLU A 233 -8.94 13.92 0.75
N GLY A 234 -10.06 14.26 1.40
CA GLY A 234 -11.27 13.44 1.26
C GLY A 234 -11.19 12.06 1.89
N ASN A 235 -10.28 11.82 2.84
CA ASN A 235 -10.05 10.49 3.42
C ASN A 235 -10.96 10.21 4.61
N ASN A 236 -11.28 8.93 4.84
CA ASN A 236 -11.90 8.45 6.07
C ASN A 236 -10.84 7.73 6.90
N VAL A 237 -10.39 8.37 7.98
CA VAL A 237 -9.22 7.96 8.76
C VAL A 237 -9.69 7.37 10.08
N ARG A 238 -9.56 6.05 10.21
CA ARG A 238 -9.91 5.24 11.37
C ARG A 238 -8.71 4.53 12.00
N SER A 239 -7.52 4.78 11.47
CA SER A 239 -6.26 4.33 12.06
C SER A 239 -6.16 4.78 13.52
N GLY A 240 -5.57 3.96 14.39
CA GLY A 240 -5.37 4.32 15.80
C GLY A 240 -4.63 5.65 15.94
N SER A 241 -3.55 5.81 15.20
CA SER A 241 -2.83 7.08 15.01
C SER A 241 -2.62 7.39 13.52
N VAL A 242 -2.62 8.67 13.19
CA VAL A 242 -2.16 9.18 11.90
C VAL A 242 -1.02 10.17 12.11
N GLU A 243 0.10 9.95 11.45
CA GLU A 243 1.32 10.74 11.61
C GLU A 243 1.69 11.46 10.31
N PHE A 244 1.89 12.76 10.40
CA PHE A 244 2.53 13.58 9.37
C PHE A 244 3.89 14.01 9.91
N ALA A 245 4.97 13.56 9.30
CA ALA A 245 6.32 13.75 9.85
C ALA A 245 7.30 14.33 8.82
N TYR A 246 8.17 15.23 9.27
CA TYR A 246 9.27 15.75 8.48
C TYR A 246 10.55 15.75 9.32
N SER A 247 11.64 15.28 8.72
CA SER A 247 12.98 15.28 9.30
C SER A 247 13.62 16.67 9.35
N THR A 248 13.05 17.65 8.64
CA THR A 248 13.51 19.04 8.59
C THR A 248 12.35 20.02 8.80
N THR A 249 12.63 21.17 9.41
CA THR A 249 11.63 22.23 9.60
C THR A 249 11.22 22.88 8.28
N GLY A 250 10.03 23.47 8.23
CA GLY A 250 9.58 24.34 7.14
C GLY A 250 9.00 23.59 5.94
N GLN A 251 8.80 22.27 6.05
CA GLN A 251 8.25 21.43 4.98
C GLN A 251 6.72 21.36 5.03
N PHE A 252 6.08 21.64 6.17
CA PHE A 252 4.61 21.57 6.27
C PHE A 252 3.89 22.59 5.37
N LYS A 253 4.56 23.66 4.93
CA LYS A 253 4.01 24.62 3.94
C LYS A 253 3.62 23.99 2.60
N LYS A 254 4.13 22.78 2.30
CA LYS A 254 3.83 22.01 1.08
C LYS A 254 2.86 20.85 1.32
N ALA A 255 2.37 20.70 2.55
CA ALA A 255 1.38 19.70 2.91
C ALA A 255 -0.03 20.33 2.94
N THR A 256 -1.00 19.65 2.33
CA THR A 256 -2.43 20.01 2.42
C THR A 256 -3.20 18.88 3.08
N VAL A 257 -4.00 19.21 4.08
CA VAL A 257 -4.90 18.27 4.77
C VAL A 257 -6.31 18.85 4.73
N SER A 258 -7.22 18.24 3.96
CA SER A 258 -8.57 18.79 3.84
C SER A 258 -9.68 17.78 3.54
N GLY A 259 -10.91 18.12 3.91
CA GLY A 259 -12.08 17.30 3.58
C GLY A 259 -12.09 15.90 4.20
N CYS A 260 -11.35 15.68 5.29
CA CYS A 260 -11.16 14.37 5.89
C CYS A 260 -12.10 14.13 7.07
N ASP A 261 -12.44 12.86 7.29
CA ASP A 261 -13.16 12.38 8.47
C ASP A 261 -12.17 11.71 9.42
N PHE A 262 -11.76 12.41 10.48
CA PHE A 262 -10.81 11.90 11.46
C PHE A 262 -11.52 11.20 12.62
N GLY A 263 -11.59 9.87 12.52
CA GLY A 263 -11.93 8.98 13.63
C GLY A 263 -10.73 8.43 14.40
N ALA A 264 -9.50 8.79 14.00
CA ALA A 264 -8.26 8.39 14.68
C ALA A 264 -8.22 8.90 16.12
N LYS A 265 -7.56 8.17 17.03
CA LYS A 265 -7.38 8.64 18.41
C LYS A 265 -6.38 9.78 18.50
N GLU A 266 -5.35 9.74 17.65
CA GLU A 266 -4.30 10.75 17.61
C GLU A 266 -3.98 11.15 16.16
N ILE A 267 -3.75 12.45 15.96
CA ILE A 267 -3.32 13.06 14.72
C ILE A 267 -2.04 13.83 15.01
N ALA A 268 -0.88 13.25 14.70
CA ALA A 268 0.40 13.83 15.02
C ALA A 268 1.00 14.62 13.85
N PHE A 269 1.53 15.79 14.15
CA PHE A 269 2.33 16.61 13.23
C PHE A 269 3.70 16.81 13.84
N LEU A 270 4.72 16.22 13.22
CA LEU A 270 6.06 16.12 13.75
C LEU A 270 7.06 16.74 12.78
N ALA A 271 7.83 17.71 13.27
CA ALA A 271 9.03 18.23 12.62
C ALA A 271 9.96 18.80 13.70
N PRO A 272 11.29 18.72 13.56
CA PRO A 272 12.20 19.20 14.58
C PRO A 272 12.09 20.72 14.76
N LEU A 273 12.14 21.16 16.02
CA LEU A 273 12.28 22.58 16.35
C LEU A 273 13.67 23.09 15.95
N ASP A 274 13.71 24.06 15.03
CA ASP A 274 14.95 24.71 14.60
C ASP A 274 14.82 26.23 14.75
N GLY A 275 15.77 26.84 15.46
CA GLY A 275 15.80 28.26 15.75
C GLY A 275 14.59 28.80 16.53
N GLY A 276 13.88 27.95 17.28
CA GLY A 276 12.69 28.32 18.07
C GLY A 276 11.48 28.74 17.23
N LYS A 277 11.50 28.50 15.91
CA LYS A 277 10.41 28.88 15.01
C LYS A 277 9.42 27.72 14.85
N THR A 278 8.15 28.02 15.05
CA THR A 278 7.05 27.10 14.73
C THR A 278 6.53 27.34 13.32
N GLU A 279 6.12 26.28 12.65
CA GLU A 279 5.47 26.32 11.35
C GLU A 279 3.98 26.00 11.48
N ARG A 280 3.14 26.84 10.89
CA ARG A 280 1.68 26.66 10.98
C ARG A 280 1.21 25.63 9.96
N VAL A 281 0.53 24.60 10.44
CA VAL A 281 -0.20 23.63 9.62
C VAL A 281 -1.69 23.97 9.66
N THR A 282 -2.36 23.97 8.51
CA THR A 282 -3.82 24.21 8.45
C THR A 282 -4.54 22.93 8.04
N ILE A 283 -5.45 22.46 8.89
CA ILE A 283 -6.41 21.40 8.56
C ILE A 283 -7.74 22.07 8.24
N LYS A 284 -8.32 21.77 7.08
CA LYS A 284 -9.47 22.51 6.56
C LYS A 284 -10.64 21.62 6.15
N ASP A 285 -11.87 22.04 6.44
CA ASP A 285 -13.08 21.39 5.96
C ASP A 285 -13.19 19.91 6.43
N CYS A 286 -12.68 19.60 7.62
CA CYS A 286 -12.62 18.25 8.17
C CYS A 286 -13.64 18.03 9.30
N TRP A 287 -14.06 16.79 9.49
CA TRP A 287 -14.83 16.31 10.64
C TRP A 287 -13.91 15.57 11.61
N PHE A 288 -14.21 15.63 12.91
CA PHE A 288 -13.44 14.99 13.98
C PHE A 288 -14.37 14.21 14.91
N SER A 289 -13.96 13.01 15.32
CA SER A 289 -14.72 12.19 16.27
C SER A 289 -14.77 12.75 17.69
N SER A 290 -13.84 13.63 18.05
CA SER A 290 -13.74 14.25 19.37
C SER A 290 -14.71 15.42 19.59
N GLY A 291 -15.34 15.94 18.53
CA GLY A 291 -16.34 17.02 18.61
C GLY A 291 -16.17 18.08 17.53
N THR A 292 -16.80 19.23 17.73
CA THR A 292 -16.79 20.38 16.82
C THR A 292 -15.99 21.57 17.34
N GLU A 293 -15.67 21.60 18.64
CA GLU A 293 -14.95 22.69 19.28
C GLU A 293 -13.44 22.62 19.01
N PRO A 294 -12.84 23.60 18.30
CA PRO A 294 -11.44 23.50 17.87
C PRO A 294 -10.44 23.32 19.01
N GLU A 295 -10.64 23.99 20.14
CA GLU A 295 -9.75 23.91 21.31
C GLU A 295 -9.75 22.51 21.93
N ALA A 296 -10.93 21.89 22.04
CA ALA A 296 -11.08 20.53 22.56
C ALA A 296 -10.45 19.49 21.61
N ILE A 297 -10.63 19.66 20.30
CA ILE A 297 -10.01 18.78 19.28
C ILE A 297 -8.48 18.89 19.36
N LEU A 298 -7.94 20.11 19.41
CA LEU A 298 -6.50 20.35 19.51
C LEU A 298 -5.90 19.75 20.78
N ALA A 299 -6.55 19.94 21.93
CA ALA A 299 -6.07 19.41 23.20
C ALA A 299 -6.16 17.88 23.30
N GLY A 300 -7.23 17.28 22.75
CA GLY A 300 -7.55 15.87 22.92
C GLY A 300 -7.05 14.93 21.83
N GLN A 301 -7.00 15.39 20.57
CA GLN A 301 -6.80 14.52 19.40
C GLN A 301 -5.55 14.88 18.60
N VAL A 302 -5.12 16.15 18.60
CA VAL A 302 -3.95 16.60 17.82
C VAL A 302 -2.71 16.55 18.68
N TYR A 303 -1.61 16.00 18.15
CA TYR A 303 -0.29 16.01 18.80
C TYR A 303 0.68 16.85 17.97
N ASP A 304 0.94 18.08 18.44
CA ASP A 304 1.73 19.10 17.74
C ASP A 304 2.65 19.85 18.75
N SER A 305 3.19 21.02 18.37
CA SER A 305 4.09 21.83 19.19
C SER A 305 3.51 22.25 20.55
N THR A 306 2.18 22.25 20.71
CA THR A 306 1.52 22.59 21.98
C THR A 306 1.60 21.45 23.00
N ARG A 307 1.64 20.20 22.52
CA ARG A 307 1.77 18.99 23.34
C ARG A 307 3.18 18.38 23.30
N ASN A 308 4.00 18.79 22.34
CA ASN A 308 5.38 18.37 22.17
C ASN A 308 6.29 19.58 21.93
N ALA A 309 7.02 20.01 22.95
CA ALA A 309 7.93 21.15 22.86
C ALA A 309 9.10 20.95 21.87
N GLU A 310 9.40 19.70 21.48
CA GLU A 310 10.44 19.39 20.49
C GLU A 310 9.94 19.54 19.05
N SER A 311 8.63 19.69 18.84
CA SER A 311 8.08 19.86 17.50
C SER A 311 7.95 21.33 17.10
N SER A 312 8.34 21.65 15.87
CA SER A 312 8.05 22.94 15.23
C SER A 312 6.62 23.07 14.71
N ALA A 313 5.88 21.97 14.54
CA ALA A 313 4.59 22.02 13.85
C ALA A 313 3.48 22.54 14.78
N GLN A 314 2.81 23.62 14.40
CA GLN A 314 1.67 24.16 15.14
C GLN A 314 0.41 24.07 14.29
N VAL A 315 -0.58 23.31 14.74
CA VAL A 315 -1.79 23.03 13.98
C VAL A 315 -2.84 24.12 14.21
N SER A 316 -3.58 24.43 13.15
CA SER A 316 -4.75 25.29 13.17
C SER A 316 -5.88 24.64 12.39
N LEU A 317 -7.08 24.68 12.97
CA LEU A 317 -8.28 24.10 12.37
C LEU A 317 -9.11 25.18 11.69
N LYS A 318 -9.62 24.90 10.49
CA LYS A 318 -10.51 25.81 9.76
C LYS A 318 -11.72 25.06 9.24
N LYS A 319 -12.92 25.64 9.43
CA LYS A 319 -14.18 25.06 8.93
C LYS A 319 -14.38 23.61 9.40
N VAL A 320 -14.30 23.40 10.71
CA VAL A 320 -14.65 22.11 11.32
C VAL A 320 -16.10 21.78 10.94
N LYS A 321 -16.35 20.52 10.56
CA LYS A 321 -17.67 20.04 10.15
C LYS A 321 -18.40 19.42 11.34
N ASP A 322 -19.71 19.60 11.38
CA ASP A 322 -20.58 19.02 12.43
C ASP A 322 -20.89 17.54 12.19
N ALA A 323 -20.71 17.06 10.96
CA ALA A 323 -20.97 15.68 10.57
C ALA A 323 -19.88 15.15 9.60
N PRO A 324 -19.67 13.81 9.53
CA PRO A 324 -18.76 13.21 8.58
C PRO A 324 -19.08 13.58 7.13
N VAL A 325 -18.05 13.85 6.33
CA VAL A 325 -18.15 14.21 4.92
C VAL A 325 -18.43 12.96 4.06
N GLY A 326 -17.91 11.79 4.45
CA GLY A 326 -18.19 10.49 3.82
C GLY A 326 -17.46 10.23 2.49
N LEU A 327 -16.46 11.03 2.14
CA LEU A 327 -15.79 10.98 0.83
C LEU A 327 -14.88 9.76 0.65
N GLY A 328 -14.28 9.27 1.73
CA GLY A 328 -13.44 8.07 1.76
C GLY A 328 -14.22 6.76 1.83
N GLY A 329 -15.54 6.80 1.68
CA GLY A 329 -16.45 5.69 1.95
C GLY A 329 -17.10 5.83 3.32
N LYS A 330 -18.33 5.32 3.48
CA LYS A 330 -18.99 5.24 4.79
C LYS A 330 -18.44 4.03 5.54
N ALA A 331 -18.07 4.21 6.80
CA ALA A 331 -18.03 3.07 7.71
C ALA A 331 -19.46 2.50 7.71
N GLY A 332 -19.60 1.23 7.36
CA GLY A 332 -20.88 0.52 7.26
C GLY A 332 -21.83 0.98 8.35
N GLN A 333 -22.92 1.61 7.94
CA GLN A 333 -24.15 1.52 8.69
C GLN A 333 -24.55 0.05 8.56
N GLU A 334 -24.16 -0.74 9.55
CA GLU A 334 -24.91 -1.93 9.93
C GLU A 334 -26.16 -1.49 10.68
#